data_AF-A0A0H1BIF1-F1
#
_entry.id   AF-A0A0H1BIF1-F1
#
_cell.length_a   1.000
_cell.length_b   1.000
_cell.length_c   1.000
_cell.angle_alpha   90.00
_cell.angle_beta   90.00
_cell.angle_gamma   90.00
#
_symmetry.space_group_name_H-M   'P 1'
#
loop_
_entity.id
_entity.type
_entity.pdbx_description
1 polymer ?
#
loop_
_entity_poly.entity_id
_entity_poly.type
_entity_poly.pdbx_seq_one_letter_code
_entity_poly.pdbx_strand_id
1 'polypeptide(L)'
;MARKLSDSYSSPDATSINLTHLLARLENNLLSPSADLKQLHRSPYHRARVGANIEYARTLILKLELTLPNIKIQSRKHALQTDLAKKRQQIKTLKTHLDEIAAAAETDPDTQNFSSDNEEDLLPTPSDNMKK
;
A
#
# COMPACT_ATOMS: atom_id res chain seq x y z
N MET A 1 -3.24 40.52 10.26
CA MET A 1 -3.74 39.83 9.05
C MET A 1 -3.14 38.42 9.02
N ALA A 2 -3.86 37.42 9.55
CA ALA A 2 -3.38 36.04 9.58
C ALA A 2 -3.71 35.34 8.26
N ARG A 3 -2.68 34.73 7.66
CA ARG A 3 -2.74 34.03 6.37
C ARG A 3 -3.79 32.93 6.44
N LYS A 4 -4.86 33.08 5.65
CA LYS A 4 -5.73 31.97 5.28
C LYS A 4 -4.86 31.02 4.46
N LEU A 5 -4.33 29.99 5.12
CA LEU A 5 -3.82 28.82 4.42
C LEU A 5 -5.01 28.33 3.60
N SER A 6 -4.89 28.48 2.28
CA SER A 6 -5.76 27.83 1.33
C SER A 6 -5.71 26.34 1.65
N ASP A 7 -6.69 25.89 2.41
CA ASP A 7 -7.07 24.49 2.49
C ASP A 7 -7.42 24.15 1.05
N SER A 8 -6.42 23.65 0.33
CA SER A 8 -6.47 23.42 -1.10
C SER A 8 -7.67 22.54 -1.34
N TYR A 9 -8.72 23.17 -1.87
CA TYR A 9 -9.97 22.57 -2.29
C TYR A 9 -9.65 21.45 -3.28
N SER A 10 -9.30 20.28 -2.78
CA SER A 10 -9.44 19.06 -3.54
C SER A 10 -10.94 18.89 -3.65
N SER A 11 -11.49 19.44 -4.73
CA SER A 11 -12.91 19.34 -5.04
C SER A 11 -13.32 17.87 -4.88
N PRO A 12 -14.49 17.56 -4.31
CA PRO A 12 -14.95 16.18 -4.20
C PRO A 12 -14.87 15.45 -5.56
N ASP A 13 -15.06 16.16 -6.67
CA ASP A 13 -14.89 15.62 -8.02
C ASP A 13 -13.42 15.31 -8.36
N ALA A 14 -12.46 16.13 -7.95
CA ALA A 14 -11.04 15.82 -8.10
C ALA A 14 -10.63 14.60 -7.25
N THR A 15 -11.15 14.49 -6.02
CA THR A 15 -10.89 13.32 -5.17
C THR A 15 -11.47 12.03 -5.74
N SER A 16 -12.65 12.08 -6.38
CA SER A 16 -13.30 10.91 -6.98
C SER A 16 -12.58 10.45 -8.25
N ILE A 17 -12.11 11.38 -9.09
CA ILE A 17 -11.29 11.09 -10.27
C ILE A 17 -9.97 10.44 -9.83
N ASN A 18 -9.28 11.05 -8.86
CA ASN A 18 -8.02 10.53 -8.34
C ASN A 18 -8.19 9.12 -7.75
N LEU A 19 -9.26 8.88 -6.99
CA LEU A 19 -9.59 7.56 -6.46
C LEU A 19 -9.82 6.55 -7.59
N THR A 20 -10.55 6.92 -8.64
CA THR A 20 -10.86 6.03 -9.76
C THR A 20 -9.61 5.66 -10.55
N HIS A 21 -8.73 6.62 -10.85
CA HIS A 21 -7.45 6.35 -11.51
C HIS A 21 -6.53 5.48 -10.64
N LEU A 22 -6.50 5.73 -9.34
CA LEU A 22 -5.69 4.96 -8.40
C LEU A 22 -6.17 3.51 -8.32
N LEU A 23 -7.48 3.28 -8.22
CA LEU A 23 -8.06 1.93 -8.21
C LEU A 23 -7.77 1.20 -9.52
N ALA A 24 -8.00 1.84 -10.67
CA ALA A 24 -7.70 1.23 -11.96
C ALA A 24 -6.21 0.84 -12.08
N ARG A 25 -5.30 1.68 -11.56
CA ARG A 25 -3.87 1.34 -11.52
C ARG A 25 -3.61 0.17 -10.59
N LEU A 26 -4.18 0.15 -9.39
CA LEU A 26 -4.01 -0.95 -8.44
C LEU A 26 -4.54 -2.28 -9.01
N GLU A 27 -5.72 -2.27 -9.63
CA GLU A 27 -6.27 -3.45 -10.31
C GLU A 27 -5.36 -3.95 -11.43
N ASN A 28 -4.87 -3.05 -12.29
CA ASN A 28 -3.93 -3.43 -13.35
C ASN A 28 -2.56 -3.91 -12.84
N ASN A 29 -2.16 -3.53 -11.62
CA ASN A 29 -0.87 -3.94 -11.04
C ASN A 29 -0.98 -5.17 -10.13
N LEU A 30 -2.18 -5.59 -9.72
CA LEU A 30 -2.40 -6.69 -8.79
C LEU A 30 -3.25 -7.84 -9.36
N LEU A 31 -4.28 -7.51 -10.14
CA LEU A 31 -5.27 -8.47 -10.65
C LEU A 31 -5.06 -8.82 -12.12
N SER A 32 -4.36 -7.98 -12.89
CA SER A 32 -4.09 -8.29 -14.30
C SER A 32 -3.10 -9.47 -14.40
N PRO A 33 -3.34 -10.44 -15.29
CA PRO A 33 -2.43 -11.57 -15.50
C PRO A 33 -1.05 -11.14 -16.05
N SER A 34 -0.96 -9.92 -16.58
CA SER A 34 0.28 -9.27 -17.05
C SER A 34 0.98 -8.46 -15.96
N ALA A 35 0.40 -8.35 -14.77
CA ALA A 35 1.00 -7.62 -13.68
C ALA A 35 2.34 -8.28 -13.30
N ASP A 36 3.35 -7.45 -13.05
CA ASP A 36 4.67 -7.94 -12.65
C ASP A 36 4.65 -8.33 -11.16
N LEU A 37 3.87 -9.36 -10.82
CA LEU A 37 3.78 -9.90 -9.46
C LEU A 37 5.17 -10.34 -8.97
N LYS A 38 6.08 -10.72 -9.87
CA LYS A 38 7.47 -11.11 -9.53
C LYS A 38 8.20 -10.00 -8.78
N GLN A 39 8.00 -8.72 -9.13
CA GLN A 39 8.58 -7.60 -8.40
C GLN A 39 7.97 -7.46 -7.00
N LEU A 40 6.68 -7.73 -6.86
CA LEU A 40 5.98 -7.70 -5.57
C LEU A 40 6.41 -8.87 -4.66
N HIS A 41 6.70 -10.04 -5.22
CA HIS A 41 7.26 -11.18 -4.48
C HIS A 41 8.72 -10.95 -4.08
N ARG A 42 9.54 -10.36 -4.97
CA ARG A 42 10.98 -10.18 -4.71
C ARG A 42 11.32 -8.94 -3.89
N SER A 43 10.53 -7.87 -4.00
CA SER A 43 10.86 -6.56 -3.41
C SER A 43 9.86 -6.15 -2.33
N PRO A 44 10.27 -6.12 -1.05
CA PRO A 44 9.40 -5.65 0.04
C PRO A 44 9.05 -4.16 -0.11
N TYR A 45 9.91 -3.36 -0.75
CA TYR A 45 9.63 -1.96 -1.07
C TYR A 45 8.40 -1.81 -1.97
N HIS A 46 8.28 -2.67 -3.00
CA HIS A 46 7.12 -2.64 -3.90
C HIS A 46 5.84 -3.06 -3.16
N ARG A 47 5.91 -4.07 -2.27
CA ARG A 47 4.79 -4.43 -1.38
C ARG A 47 4.35 -3.26 -0.52
N ALA A 48 5.29 -2.59 0.16
CA ALA A 48 5.01 -1.45 1.01
C ALA A 48 4.40 -0.27 0.24
N ARG A 49 4.91 0.00 -0.98
CA ARG A 49 4.38 1.05 -1.86
C ARG A 49 2.93 0.78 -2.26
N VAL A 50 2.60 -0.46 -2.62
CA VAL A 50 1.22 -0.84 -2.98
C VAL A 50 0.31 -0.79 -1.74
N GLY A 51 0.79 -1.24 -0.58
CA GLY A 51 0.07 -1.10 0.69
C GLY A 51 -0.25 0.36 1.03
N ALA A 52 0.72 1.26 0.89
CA ALA A 52 0.51 2.69 1.11
C ALA A 52 -0.54 3.29 0.14
N ASN A 53 -0.54 2.85 -1.12
CA ASN A 53 -1.54 3.27 -2.10
C ASN A 53 -2.96 2.78 -1.74
N ILE A 54 -3.08 1.55 -1.21
CA ILE A 54 -4.36 0.99 -0.72
C ILE A 54 -4.88 1.80 0.47
N GLU A 55 -4.03 2.13 1.43
CA GLU A 55 -4.43 2.97 2.57
C GLU A 55 -4.80 4.40 2.12
N TYR A 56 -4.06 4.97 1.17
CA TYR A 56 -4.40 6.26 0.59
C TYR A 56 -5.77 6.21 -0.10
N ALA A 57 -6.08 5.16 -0.85
CA ALA A 57 -7.41 4.97 -1.46
C ALA A 57 -8.53 4.93 -0.40
N ARG A 58 -8.31 4.28 0.76
CA ARG A 58 -9.28 4.30 1.87
C ARG A 58 -9.49 5.71 2.42
N THR A 59 -8.41 6.48 2.60
CA THR A 59 -8.56 7.86 3.08
C THR A 59 -9.33 8.74 2.09
N LEU A 60 -9.17 8.53 0.78
CA LEU A 60 -9.96 9.23 -0.24
C LEU A 60 -11.45 8.87 -0.17
N ILE A 61 -11.78 7.59 0.06
CA ILE A 61 -13.16 7.16 0.27
C ILE A 61 -13.76 7.86 1.50
N LEU A 62 -13.06 7.87 2.63
CA LEU A 62 -13.54 8.53 3.85
C LEU A 62 -13.78 10.03 3.63
N LYS A 63 -12.87 10.71 2.91
CA LYS A 63 -13.04 12.12 2.54
C LYS A 63 -14.30 12.32 1.69
N LEU A 64 -14.52 11.48 0.68
CA LEU A 64 -15.73 11.53 -0.14
C LEU A 64 -17.00 11.29 0.69
N GLU A 65 -16.96 10.36 1.65
CA GLU A 65 -18.09 10.08 2.52
C GLU A 65 -18.44 11.23 3.45
N LEU A 66 -17.44 11.94 3.96
CA LEU A 66 -17.65 13.17 4.74
C LEU A 66 -18.32 14.27 3.91
N THR A 67 -18.16 14.27 2.59
CA THR A 67 -18.83 15.23 1.69
C THR A 67 -20.25 14.81 1.28
N LEU A 68 -20.64 13.54 1.44
CA LEU A 68 -21.99 13.04 1.14
C LEU A 68 -23.14 13.82 1.82
N PRO A 69 -23.09 14.17 3.12
CA PRO A 69 -24.16 14.94 3.75
C PRO A 69 -24.32 16.36 3.18
N ASN A 70 -23.30 16.89 2.48
CA ASN A 70 -23.39 18.19 1.80
C ASN A 70 -24.19 18.13 0.49
N ILE A 71 -24.51 16.93 0.00
CA ILE A 71 -25.24 16.72 -1.25
C ILE A 71 -26.73 16.78 -0.98
N LYS A 72 -27.38 17.85 -1.46
CA LYS A 72 -28.83 18.08 -1.29
C LYS A 72 -29.71 17.13 -2.11
N ILE A 73 -29.17 16.54 -3.18
CA ILE A 73 -29.91 15.65 -4.08
C ILE A 73 -29.81 14.21 -3.56
N GLN A 74 -30.94 13.68 -3.06
CA GLN A 74 -30.99 12.35 -2.45
C GLN A 74 -30.63 11.22 -3.43
N SER A 75 -31.10 11.28 -4.68
CA SER A 75 -30.77 10.27 -5.71
C SER A 75 -29.25 10.22 -6.00
N ARG A 76 -28.62 11.40 -6.14
CA ARG A 76 -27.17 11.53 -6.32
C ARG A 76 -26.41 10.99 -5.11
N LYS A 77 -26.89 11.28 -3.90
CA LYS A 77 -26.31 10.74 -2.66
C LYS A 77 -26.34 9.20 -2.63
N HIS A 78 -27.47 8.58 -2.94
CA HIS A 78 -27.58 7.11 -3.00
C HIS A 78 -26.69 6.49 -4.08
N ALA A 79 -26.60 7.11 -5.26
CA ALA A 79 -25.72 6.65 -6.32
C ALA A 79 -24.24 6.67 -5.87
N LEU A 80 -23.81 7.78 -5.25
CA LEU A 80 -22.44 7.91 -4.74
C LEU A 80 -22.16 6.97 -3.57
N GLN A 81 -23.10 6.77 -2.65
CA GLN A 81 -22.96 5.78 -1.58
C GLN A 81 -22.78 4.37 -2.13
N THR A 82 -23.56 4.00 -3.15
CA THR A 82 -23.46 2.69 -3.80
C THR A 82 -22.11 2.53 -4.51
N ASP A 83 -21.65 3.56 -5.21
CA ASP A 83 -20.35 3.57 -5.87
C ASP A 83 -19.19 3.46 -4.86
N LEU A 84 -19.23 4.24 -3.77
CA LEU A 84 -18.25 4.17 -2.69
C LEU A 84 -18.23 2.80 -2.01
N ALA A 85 -19.41 2.17 -1.82
CA ALA A 85 -19.49 0.80 -1.30
C ALA A 85 -18.83 -0.22 -2.23
N LYS A 86 -19.04 -0.11 -3.56
CA LYS A 86 -18.35 -0.95 -4.55
C LYS A 86 -16.83 -0.75 -4.49
N LYS A 87 -16.38 0.51 -4.46
CA LYS A 87 -14.94 0.85 -4.35
C LYS A 87 -14.33 0.32 -3.06
N ARG A 88 -15.04 0.35 -1.93
CA ARG A 88 -14.60 -0.27 -0.68
C ARG A 88 -14.40 -1.78 -0.81
N GLN A 89 -15.31 -2.46 -1.51
CA GLN A 89 -15.18 -3.89 -1.75
C GLN A 89 -13.97 -4.20 -2.65
N GLN A 90 -13.76 -3.41 -3.71
CA GLN A 90 -12.57 -3.52 -4.57
C GLN A 90 -11.26 -3.36 -3.77
N ILE A 91 -11.17 -2.35 -2.91
CA ILE A 91 -10.00 -2.13 -2.04
C ILE A 91 -9.76 -3.33 -1.11
N LYS A 92 -10.82 -3.93 -0.56
CA LYS A 92 -10.69 -5.12 0.29
C LYS A 92 -10.09 -6.29 -0.51
N THR A 93 -10.62 -6.57 -1.69
CA THR A 93 -10.09 -7.62 -2.58
C THR A 93 -8.63 -7.38 -2.93
N LEU A 94 -8.27 -6.14 -3.30
CA LEU A 94 -6.87 -5.76 -3.58
C LEU A 94 -5.94 -5.95 -2.38
N LYS A 95 -6.42 -5.62 -1.17
CA LYS A 95 -5.65 -5.87 0.06
C LYS A 95 -5.46 -7.36 0.31
N THR A 96 -6.52 -8.16 0.22
CA THR A 96 -6.44 -9.61 0.43
C THR A 96 -5.44 -10.23 -0.53
N HIS A 97 -5.49 -9.86 -1.81
CA HIS A 97 -4.55 -10.36 -2.82
C HIS A 97 -3.10 -9.91 -2.53
N LEU A 98 -2.89 -8.70 -2.02
CA LEU A 98 -1.56 -8.25 -1.58
C LEU A 98 -1.05 -9.02 -0.36
N ASP A 99 -1.93 -9.31 0.61
CA ASP A 99 -1.60 -10.08 1.80
C ASP A 99 -1.25 -11.54 1.41
N GLU A 100 -1.95 -12.14 0.44
CA GLU A 100 -1.63 -13.45 -0.13
C GLU A 100 -0.25 -13.47 -0.82
N ILE A 101 0.05 -12.45 -1.62
CA ILE A 101 1.36 -12.29 -2.27
C ILE A 101 2.48 -12.14 -1.21
N ALA A 102 2.22 -11.36 -0.15
CA ALA A 102 3.16 -11.19 0.94
C ALA A 102 3.41 -12.53 1.65
N ALA A 103 2.36 -13.29 1.99
CA ALA A 103 2.48 -14.60 2.63
C ALA A 103 3.24 -15.61 1.75
N ALA A 104 2.96 -15.63 0.44
CA ALA A 104 3.67 -16.48 -0.50
C ALA A 104 5.15 -16.10 -0.64
N ALA A 105 5.49 -14.82 -0.60
CA ALA A 105 6.89 -14.37 -0.62
C ALA A 105 7.68 -14.76 0.64
N GLU A 106 7.05 -14.81 1.81
CA GLU A 106 7.70 -15.29 3.04
C GLU A 106 7.87 -16.82 3.06
N THR A 107 7.05 -17.54 2.29
CA THR A 107 7.11 -19.01 2.18
C THR A 107 8.11 -19.46 1.10
N ASP A 108 8.58 -18.55 0.24
CA ASP A 108 9.53 -18.83 -0.83
C ASP A 108 10.99 -18.76 -0.31
N PRO A 109 11.67 -19.91 -0.13
CA PRO A 109 13.00 -19.98 0.48
C PRO A 109 14.10 -19.29 -0.35
N ASP A 110 13.85 -18.98 -1.63
CA ASP A 110 14.82 -18.29 -2.49
C ASP A 110 14.97 -16.78 -2.16
N THR A 111 14.09 -16.23 -1.32
CA THR A 111 14.19 -14.82 -0.87
C THR A 111 14.95 -14.65 0.46
N GLN A 112 15.32 -15.76 1.12
CA GLN A 112 15.99 -15.75 2.44
C GLN A 112 17.51 -15.59 2.37
N ASN A 113 18.12 -15.59 1.20
CA ASN A 113 19.58 -15.46 1.10
C ASN A 113 19.96 -14.03 0.75
N PHE A 114 19.89 -13.05 1.67
CA PHE A 114 20.80 -11.86 1.77
C PHE A 114 20.39 -10.97 2.96
N SER A 115 20.51 -11.49 4.18
CA SER A 115 20.75 -10.68 5.38
C SER A 115 21.63 -11.54 6.30
N SER A 116 22.90 -11.66 5.98
CA SER A 116 23.99 -10.82 6.53
C SER A 116 24.20 -11.07 8.01
N ASP A 117 25.32 -11.74 8.28
CA ASP A 117 26.24 -11.47 9.38
C ASP A 117 25.74 -11.85 10.77
N ASN A 118 25.85 -13.14 11.09
CA ASN A 118 25.99 -13.55 12.48
C ASN A 118 27.22 -14.47 12.60
N GLU A 119 28.12 -14.01 13.46
CA GLU A 119 29.02 -14.78 14.32
C GLU A 119 30.00 -15.76 13.66
N GLU A 120 31.24 -15.29 13.46
CA GLU A 120 32.41 -16.04 13.97
C GLU A 120 33.55 -15.05 14.22
N ASP A 121 33.42 -14.35 15.35
CA ASP A 121 34.52 -13.79 16.12
C ASP A 121 35.45 -14.93 16.55
N LEU A 122 36.32 -15.37 15.64
CA LEU A 122 37.39 -16.32 15.91
C LEU A 122 38.69 -15.76 15.31
N LEU A 123 39.16 -14.66 15.88
CA LEU A 123 40.59 -14.38 15.90
C LEU A 123 41.19 -15.11 17.11
N PRO A 124 41.86 -16.26 16.95
CA PRO A 124 42.76 -16.72 18.00
C PRO A 124 43.88 -15.69 18.08
N THR A 125 43.85 -14.84 19.10
CA THR A 125 45.03 -14.05 19.45
C THR A 125 46.17 -15.02 19.72
N PRO A 126 47.31 -14.94 19.01
CA PRO A 126 48.48 -15.69 19.43
C PRO A 126 49.03 -14.97 20.66
N SER A 127 48.60 -15.41 21.86
CA SER A 127 49.37 -15.13 23.07
C SER A 127 50.60 -16.03 23.06
N ASP A 128 51.58 -15.60 22.28
CA ASP A 128 52.98 -15.89 22.55
C ASP A 128 53.37 -15.09 23.80
N ASN A 129 53.57 -15.78 24.92
CA ASN A 129 54.74 -15.61 25.78
C ASN A 129 54.55 -16.29 27.14
N MET A 130 55.68 -16.80 27.63
CA MET A 130 56.01 -17.11 29.02
C MET A 130 55.72 -18.53 29.51
N LYS A 131 56.69 -19.43 29.28
CA LYS A 131 57.37 -20.20 30.35
C LYS A 131 58.43 -21.14 29.77
N LYS A 132 59.71 -20.77 29.90
CA LYS A 132 60.68 -21.46 30.77
C LYS A 132 62.01 -20.72 30.84
#